data_AF-A0A537JXK5-F1
#
_entry.id   AF-A0A537JXK5-F1
#
_cell.length_a   1.000
_cell.length_b   1.000
_cell.length_c   1.000
_cell.angle_alpha   90.00
_cell.angle_beta   90.00
_cell.angle_gamma   90.00
#
_symmetry.space_group_name_H-M   'P 1'
#
loop_
_entity.id
_entity.type
_entity.pdbx_description
1 polymer ?
#
loop_
_entity_poly.entity_id
_entity_poly.type
_entity_poly.pdbx_seq_one_letter_code
_entity_poly.pdbx_strand_id
1 'polypeptide(L)'
;GGFLVKANSEGQPGPQTYERTHADGANMLADALAPHHGIVMWRAFVYDVRPQKSSENFDSLKMDPSAPTITSADRFKLAYNEFKPLDGKFRKNVVIQVKNGPIDFQPREPLSPLFGSMPKTPLVPEFQITQEYLGQATNLVYEGPLFKECLDADTYGKGKGSTVAKVIDGSLENYSITGIAGVSNIGNERNWTGHPFGQANWYAFGRLAWDYDLSSSQIADEWARQTFTNDPHVVDAVKKIMLSSREAVVNYMTPLGLHHIMGTGHHYGPAPWVNNAGRPDWNPVYYHRADSVGIGFDRTVTGSNALSQYAVEVRLQWEDLKNCDEKYLLWFHHVPWRYKTRSGRILWDELCYKYYSGVDTVRWMQRIWDGLKAYLDTERFEQVKMLLAIQEKEAVWWRNACLLYFQTFSKLPIPANYERPDHDLEYYKALKFPYAPGIGGNL
;
A
#
# COMPACT_ATOMS: atom_id res chain seq x y z
N GLY A 1 -23.51 -8.60 -13.83
CA GLY A 1 -22.39 -7.82 -14.39
C GLY A 1 -22.60 -6.35 -14.09
N GLY A 2 -21.86 -5.44 -14.75
CA GLY A 2 -21.99 -4.02 -14.48
C GLY A 2 -20.82 -3.18 -14.99
N PHE A 3 -20.66 -1.99 -14.42
CA PHE A 3 -19.56 -1.08 -14.74
C PHE A 3 -18.63 -0.89 -13.54
N LEU A 4 -17.33 -0.82 -13.83
CA LEU A 4 -16.31 -0.29 -12.92
C LEU A 4 -15.96 1.12 -13.36
N VAL A 5 -15.94 2.08 -12.43
CA VAL A 5 -15.77 3.50 -12.77
C VAL A 5 -14.63 4.12 -11.94
N LYS A 6 -13.60 4.61 -12.63
CA LYS A 6 -12.65 5.61 -12.12
C LYS A 6 -13.02 6.95 -12.74
N ALA A 7 -13.36 7.94 -11.91
CA ALA A 7 -13.83 9.24 -12.38
C ALA A 7 -13.26 10.37 -11.50
N ASN A 8 -12.95 11.52 -12.10
CA ASN A 8 -12.33 12.68 -11.43
C ASN A 8 -11.10 12.32 -10.59
N SER A 9 -10.19 11.54 -11.18
CA SER A 9 -8.97 11.08 -10.52
C SER A 9 -7.89 10.87 -11.58
N GLU A 10 -6.71 11.46 -11.38
CA GLU A 10 -5.57 11.35 -12.29
C GLU A 10 -5.92 11.74 -13.74
N GLY A 11 -6.62 12.86 -13.89
CA GLY A 11 -7.01 13.40 -15.20
C GLY A 11 -8.16 12.65 -15.88
N GLN A 12 -8.69 11.59 -15.26
CA GLN A 12 -9.87 10.89 -15.79
C GLN A 12 -11.12 11.77 -15.69
N PRO A 13 -11.97 11.80 -16.73
CA PRO A 13 -13.19 12.60 -16.73
C PRO A 13 -14.16 12.13 -15.64
N GLY A 14 -15.12 12.97 -15.27
CA GLY A 14 -16.13 12.58 -14.30
C GLY A 14 -17.16 13.68 -13.99
N PRO A 15 -18.14 13.37 -13.13
CA PRO A 15 -19.27 14.25 -12.85
C PRO A 15 -18.88 15.64 -12.32
N GLN A 16 -17.78 15.76 -11.56
CA GLN A 16 -17.39 17.05 -11.00
C GLN A 16 -17.01 18.07 -12.09
N THR A 17 -16.56 17.62 -13.27
CA THR A 17 -16.30 18.47 -14.44
C THR A 17 -17.58 19.18 -14.92
N TYR A 18 -18.75 18.64 -14.59
CA TYR A 18 -20.05 19.16 -14.94
C TYR A 18 -20.81 19.72 -13.72
N GLU A 19 -20.09 20.06 -12.64
CA GLU A 19 -20.68 20.56 -11.40
C GLU A 19 -21.71 19.58 -10.79
N ARG A 20 -21.38 18.28 -10.87
CA ARG A 20 -22.17 17.19 -10.30
C ARG A 20 -21.34 16.40 -9.30
N THR A 21 -22.01 15.76 -8.36
CA THR A 21 -21.36 14.92 -7.34
C THR A 21 -21.07 13.53 -7.89
N HIS A 22 -20.21 12.77 -7.20
CA HIS A 22 -20.02 11.35 -7.48
C HIS A 22 -21.34 10.56 -7.38
N ALA A 23 -22.25 10.93 -6.48
CA ALA A 23 -23.56 10.31 -6.37
C ALA A 23 -24.40 10.56 -7.63
N ASP A 24 -24.42 11.78 -8.17
CA ASP A 24 -25.16 12.07 -9.41
C ASP A 24 -24.65 11.23 -10.59
N GLY A 25 -23.33 11.16 -10.76
CA GLY A 25 -22.71 10.37 -11.84
C GLY A 25 -22.96 8.87 -11.68
N ALA A 26 -22.77 8.33 -10.47
CA ALA A 26 -22.99 6.93 -10.18
C ALA A 26 -24.46 6.54 -10.35
N ASN A 27 -25.39 7.37 -9.83
CA ASN A 27 -26.82 7.11 -9.88
C ASN A 27 -27.36 7.16 -11.32
N MET A 28 -26.84 8.05 -12.17
CA MET A 28 -27.20 8.09 -13.59
C MET A 28 -26.88 6.76 -14.29
N LEU A 29 -25.66 6.22 -14.08
CA LEU A 29 -25.27 4.91 -14.63
C LEU A 29 -26.08 3.76 -14.00
N ALA A 30 -26.35 3.86 -12.70
CA ALA A 30 -27.09 2.84 -11.96
C ALA A 30 -28.54 2.74 -12.42
N ASP A 31 -29.19 3.87 -12.70
CA ASP A 31 -30.55 3.93 -13.24
C ASP A 31 -30.61 3.30 -14.65
N ALA A 32 -29.57 3.47 -15.47
CA ALA A 32 -29.46 2.82 -16.79
C ALA A 32 -29.25 1.30 -16.70
N LEU A 33 -28.55 0.81 -15.67
CA LEU A 33 -28.29 -0.63 -15.47
C LEU A 33 -29.41 -1.35 -14.71
N ALA A 34 -30.27 -0.62 -14.00
CA ALA A 34 -31.30 -1.19 -13.12
C ALA A 34 -32.26 -2.17 -13.83
N PRO A 35 -32.77 -1.90 -15.06
CA PRO A 35 -33.63 -2.84 -15.79
C PRO A 35 -32.94 -4.19 -16.14
N HIS A 36 -31.61 -4.25 -16.05
CA HIS A 36 -30.79 -5.41 -16.35
C HIS A 36 -30.16 -6.04 -15.10
N HIS A 37 -30.55 -5.59 -13.90
CA HIS A 37 -29.96 -6.02 -12.62
C HIS A 37 -28.44 -5.80 -12.55
N GLY A 38 -27.92 -4.83 -13.30
CA GLY A 38 -26.50 -4.48 -13.29
C GLY A 38 -26.14 -3.60 -12.10
N ILE A 39 -24.87 -3.68 -11.69
CA ILE A 39 -24.31 -2.85 -10.61
C ILE A 39 -23.32 -1.82 -11.14
N VAL A 40 -23.17 -0.72 -10.40
CA VAL A 40 -22.08 0.24 -10.62
C VAL A 40 -21.11 0.13 -9.45
N MET A 41 -19.87 -0.26 -9.75
CA MET A 41 -18.76 -0.28 -8.82
C MET A 41 -17.96 1.01 -9.00
N TRP A 42 -18.19 1.99 -8.13
CA TRP A 42 -17.63 3.33 -8.25
C TRP A 42 -16.40 3.48 -7.34
N ARG A 43 -15.22 3.74 -7.92
CA ARG A 43 -13.97 3.81 -7.14
C ARG A 43 -13.89 5.11 -6.34
N ALA A 44 -13.54 4.98 -5.06
CA ALA A 44 -13.26 6.08 -4.15
C ALA A 44 -11.79 6.54 -4.17
N PHE A 45 -11.00 6.07 -5.13
CA PHE A 45 -9.63 6.53 -5.35
C PHE A 45 -9.64 7.92 -6.01
N VAL A 46 -9.98 8.94 -5.21
CA VAL A 46 -10.13 10.34 -5.61
C VAL A 46 -9.36 11.20 -4.61
N TYR A 47 -8.54 12.11 -5.14
CA TYR A 47 -7.71 12.99 -4.33
C TYR A 47 -7.45 14.35 -5.02
N ASP A 48 -8.28 14.70 -5.99
CA ASP A 48 -8.33 16.05 -6.54
C ASP A 48 -9.35 16.87 -5.73
N VAL A 49 -8.99 18.07 -5.25
CA VAL A 49 -9.91 18.94 -4.48
C VAL A 49 -10.87 19.74 -5.35
N ARG A 50 -10.69 19.66 -6.68
CA ARG A 50 -11.52 20.28 -7.71
C ARG A 50 -11.24 19.61 -9.06
N PRO A 51 -12.14 19.71 -10.04
CA PRO A 51 -11.85 19.30 -11.40
C PRO A 51 -10.60 19.98 -11.96
N GLN A 52 -9.78 19.19 -12.65
CA GLN A 52 -8.69 19.71 -13.48
C GLN A 52 -9.29 20.46 -14.67
N LYS A 53 -8.82 21.69 -14.91
CA LYS A 53 -9.20 22.47 -16.10
C LYS A 53 -8.38 21.99 -17.30
N SER A 54 -8.90 22.16 -18.51
CA SER A 54 -8.19 21.77 -19.74
C SER A 54 -6.87 22.51 -19.97
N SER A 55 -6.71 23.69 -19.38
CA SER A 55 -5.46 24.48 -19.41
C SER A 55 -4.45 24.05 -18.36
N GLU A 56 -4.82 23.16 -17.44
CA GLU A 56 -3.98 22.66 -16.37
C GLU A 56 -3.45 21.28 -16.74
N ASN A 57 -2.18 21.04 -16.47
CA ASN A 57 -1.59 19.71 -16.49
C ASN A 57 -0.89 19.49 -15.16
N PHE A 58 -0.50 18.24 -14.86
CA PHE A 58 0.16 17.97 -13.59
C PHE A 58 1.45 18.79 -13.44
N ASP A 59 2.14 19.14 -14.52
CA ASP A 59 3.38 19.91 -14.47
C ASP A 59 3.19 21.43 -14.30
N SER A 60 1.96 21.95 -14.28
CA SER A 60 1.72 23.40 -14.24
C SER A 60 2.27 24.05 -12.97
N LEU A 61 2.24 23.34 -11.83
CA LEU A 61 2.82 23.84 -10.56
C LEU A 61 4.35 23.90 -10.58
N LYS A 62 5.03 23.19 -11.50
CA LYS A 62 6.48 23.33 -11.68
C LYS A 62 6.82 24.68 -12.33
N MET A 63 5.90 25.23 -13.12
CA MET A 63 6.08 26.46 -13.88
C MET A 63 5.58 27.69 -13.13
N ASP A 64 4.49 27.55 -12.37
CA ASP A 64 3.90 28.62 -11.56
C ASP A 64 3.45 28.11 -10.18
N PRO A 65 4.22 28.37 -9.11
CA PRO A 65 3.85 28.01 -7.74
C PRO A 65 2.59 28.71 -7.20
N SER A 66 2.13 29.77 -7.87
CA SER A 66 0.89 30.49 -7.53
C SER A 66 -0.35 29.93 -8.21
N ALA A 67 -0.18 28.98 -9.14
CA ALA A 67 -1.30 28.32 -9.80
C ALA A 67 -2.21 27.63 -8.76
N PRO A 68 -3.54 27.70 -8.89
CA PRO A 68 -4.45 27.06 -7.94
C PRO A 68 -4.18 25.57 -7.93
N THR A 69 -3.91 24.97 -6.77
CA THR A 69 -3.62 23.54 -6.72
C THR A 69 -4.90 22.69 -6.82
N ILE A 70 -4.78 21.54 -7.49
CA ILE A 70 -5.77 20.45 -7.46
C ILE A 70 -5.51 19.48 -6.30
N THR A 71 -4.46 19.71 -5.50
CA THR A 71 -4.10 18.91 -4.33
C THR A 71 -4.59 19.53 -3.02
N SER A 72 -4.70 18.73 -1.97
CA SER A 72 -4.97 19.25 -0.62
C SER A 72 -3.71 19.32 0.23
N ALA A 73 -3.85 19.91 1.43
CA ALA A 73 -2.80 19.90 2.44
C ALA A 73 -2.44 18.48 2.93
N ASP A 74 -3.36 17.51 2.84
CA ASP A 74 -3.13 16.10 3.20
C ASP A 74 -3.96 15.16 2.32
N ARG A 75 -3.30 14.49 1.35
CA ARG A 75 -3.92 13.50 0.45
C ARG A 75 -4.68 12.42 1.20
N PHE A 76 -4.17 12.01 2.36
CA PHE A 76 -4.77 10.98 3.22
C PHE A 76 -6.26 11.22 3.48
N LYS A 77 -6.66 12.49 3.57
CA LYS A 77 -8.02 12.87 3.97
C LYS A 77 -9.04 12.79 2.85
N LEU A 78 -8.61 12.71 1.60
CA LEU A 78 -9.44 13.17 0.48
C LEU A 78 -10.56 12.22 0.10
N ALA A 79 -10.28 10.93 -0.02
CA ALA A 79 -11.34 9.95 -0.28
C ALA A 79 -12.45 10.01 0.80
N TYR A 80 -12.07 10.15 2.07
CA TYR A 80 -13.04 10.33 3.16
C TYR A 80 -13.85 11.61 2.99
N ASN A 81 -13.20 12.76 2.79
CA ASN A 81 -13.87 14.04 2.66
C ASN A 81 -14.83 14.10 1.47
N GLU A 82 -14.50 13.42 0.36
CA GLU A 82 -15.33 13.35 -0.83
C GLU A 82 -16.55 12.44 -0.64
N PHE A 83 -16.36 11.23 -0.10
CA PHE A 83 -17.41 10.21 -0.09
C PHE A 83 -18.25 10.17 1.18
N LYS A 84 -17.71 10.52 2.36
CA LYS A 84 -18.47 10.52 3.62
C LYS A 84 -19.73 11.41 3.55
N PRO A 85 -19.70 12.63 2.98
CA PRO A 85 -20.91 13.46 2.83
C PRO A 85 -21.95 12.94 1.83
N LEU A 86 -21.60 11.92 1.05
CA LEU A 86 -22.47 11.27 0.06
C LEU A 86 -23.11 9.98 0.58
N ASP A 87 -22.81 9.59 1.82
CA ASP A 87 -23.37 8.39 2.43
C ASP A 87 -24.91 8.41 2.42
N GLY A 88 -25.52 7.37 1.84
CA GLY A 88 -26.98 7.25 1.67
C GLY A 88 -27.57 8.00 0.49
N LYS A 89 -26.75 8.65 -0.35
CA LYS A 89 -27.21 9.32 -1.59
C LYS A 89 -27.09 8.44 -2.83
N PHE A 90 -26.46 7.29 -2.72
CA PHE A 90 -26.27 6.36 -3.84
C PHE A 90 -27.48 5.44 -4.04
N ARG A 91 -27.76 5.04 -5.28
CA ARG A 91 -28.77 4.01 -5.60
C ARG A 91 -28.39 2.66 -5.00
N LYS A 92 -29.37 1.80 -4.80
CA LYS A 92 -29.20 0.47 -4.18
C LYS A 92 -28.28 -0.47 -4.97
N ASN A 93 -28.13 -0.26 -6.27
CA ASN A 93 -27.22 -1.03 -7.14
C ASN A 93 -25.87 -0.31 -7.39
N VAL A 94 -25.52 0.68 -6.56
CA VAL A 94 -24.18 1.28 -6.52
C VAL A 94 -23.44 0.76 -5.31
N VAL A 95 -22.19 0.33 -5.51
CA VAL A 95 -21.23 0.03 -4.44
C VAL A 95 -20.02 0.94 -4.60
N ILE A 96 -19.44 1.37 -3.47
CA ILE A 96 -18.23 2.19 -3.48
C ILE A 96 -17.02 1.31 -3.28
N GLN A 97 -16.15 1.25 -4.28
CA GLN A 97 -14.92 0.48 -4.25
C GLN A 97 -13.80 1.32 -3.62
N VAL A 98 -13.27 0.88 -2.47
CA VAL A 98 -12.33 1.63 -1.63
C VAL A 98 -11.03 0.84 -1.50
N LYS A 99 -9.87 1.44 -1.80
CA LYS A 99 -8.58 0.78 -1.54
C LYS A 99 -8.43 0.45 -0.06
N ASN A 100 -7.65 -0.59 0.27
CA ASN A 100 -7.43 -1.03 1.64
C ASN A 100 -6.86 0.08 2.57
N GLY A 101 -6.15 1.06 2.01
CA GLY A 101 -5.67 2.25 2.71
C GLY A 101 -5.99 3.55 1.95
N PRO A 102 -5.73 4.72 2.58
CA PRO A 102 -6.13 6.02 2.06
C PRO A 102 -5.17 6.63 1.02
N ILE A 103 -4.00 6.03 0.76
CA ILE A 103 -3.04 6.54 -0.24
C ILE A 103 -3.10 5.71 -1.51
N ASP A 104 -2.31 4.65 -1.61
CA ASP A 104 -2.11 3.93 -2.86
C ASP A 104 -1.31 2.64 -2.68
N PHE A 105 -1.92 1.60 -2.12
CA PHE A 105 -1.37 0.24 -2.06
C PHE A 105 0.07 0.14 -1.53
N GLN A 106 0.48 1.03 -0.63
CA GLN A 106 1.82 1.04 -0.07
C GLN A 106 2.07 -0.25 0.73
N PRO A 107 3.35 -0.66 0.94
CA PRO A 107 3.68 -1.93 1.63
C PRO A 107 2.94 -2.14 2.96
N ARG A 108 2.67 -1.04 3.67
CA ARG A 108 1.72 -0.98 4.79
C ARG A 108 1.04 0.38 4.84
N GLU A 109 -0.28 0.37 4.90
CA GLU A 109 -1.13 1.53 5.16
C GLU A 109 -2.03 1.28 6.38
N PRO A 110 -2.43 2.31 7.14
CA PRO A 110 -3.59 2.20 8.00
C PRO A 110 -4.85 1.96 7.15
N LEU A 111 -5.88 1.34 7.74
CA LEU A 111 -7.14 1.06 7.04
C LEU A 111 -7.77 2.34 6.48
N SER A 112 -8.38 2.30 5.30
CA SER A 112 -9.06 3.50 4.76
C SER A 112 -10.19 3.96 5.71
N PRO A 113 -10.23 5.24 6.16
CA PRO A 113 -11.22 5.72 7.13
C PRO A 113 -12.67 5.65 6.64
N LEU A 114 -12.90 5.37 5.35
CA LEU A 114 -14.23 5.12 4.80
C LEU A 114 -14.85 3.84 5.37
N PHE A 115 -14.04 2.81 5.66
CA PHE A 115 -14.53 1.60 6.31
C PHE A 115 -15.00 1.92 7.74
N GLY A 116 -16.25 1.58 8.05
CA GLY A 116 -16.91 1.94 9.31
C GLY A 116 -17.56 3.34 9.31
N SER A 117 -17.35 4.13 8.26
CA SER A 117 -17.85 5.51 8.17
C SER A 117 -18.96 5.72 7.14
N MET A 118 -19.35 4.73 6.36
CA MET A 118 -20.47 4.87 5.38
C MET A 118 -21.57 3.82 5.60
N PRO A 119 -22.28 3.83 6.74
CA PRO A 119 -23.26 2.81 7.07
C PRO A 119 -24.49 2.79 6.13
N LYS A 120 -24.71 3.80 5.29
CA LYS A 120 -25.85 3.88 4.35
C LYS A 120 -25.46 3.62 2.90
N THR A 121 -24.22 3.20 2.64
CA THR A 121 -23.71 2.86 1.31
C THR A 121 -22.85 1.60 1.38
N PRO A 122 -23.11 0.56 0.57
CA PRO A 122 -22.27 -0.63 0.55
C PRO A 122 -20.86 -0.30 0.04
N LEU A 123 -19.85 -0.82 0.74
CA LEU A 123 -18.44 -0.67 0.41
C LEU A 123 -17.85 -2.01 -0.07
N VAL A 124 -16.94 -1.94 -1.03
CA VAL A 124 -16.15 -3.08 -1.53
C VAL A 124 -14.67 -2.71 -1.39
N PRO A 125 -13.83 -3.52 -0.74
CA PRO A 125 -12.41 -3.24 -0.70
C PRO A 125 -11.76 -3.57 -2.04
N GLU A 126 -10.83 -2.73 -2.44
CA GLU A 126 -9.90 -2.96 -3.53
C GLU A 126 -8.53 -3.30 -2.93
N PHE A 127 -8.01 -4.46 -3.30
CA PHE A 127 -6.63 -4.85 -3.05
C PHE A 127 -5.85 -4.87 -4.36
N GLN A 128 -4.55 -4.68 -4.27
CA GLN A 128 -3.65 -4.83 -5.40
C GLN A 128 -2.91 -6.16 -5.27
N ILE A 129 -3.17 -7.11 -6.17
CA ILE A 129 -2.45 -8.40 -6.22
C ILE A 129 -1.15 -8.24 -7.02
N THR A 130 -1.16 -7.31 -7.98
CA THR A 130 0.05 -6.94 -8.72
C THR A 130 0.96 -6.11 -7.83
N GLN A 131 2.26 -6.41 -7.86
CA GLN A 131 3.21 -5.90 -6.88
C GLN A 131 3.78 -4.53 -7.27
N GLU A 132 2.95 -3.57 -7.68
CA GLU A 132 3.42 -2.24 -8.14
C GLU A 132 4.38 -1.58 -7.14
N TYR A 133 4.02 -1.62 -5.85
CA TYR A 133 4.79 -1.04 -4.74
C TYR A 133 5.54 -2.08 -3.91
N LEU A 134 5.53 -3.33 -4.35
CA LEU A 134 6.08 -4.48 -3.61
C LEU A 134 7.25 -5.13 -4.35
N GLY A 135 7.88 -4.40 -5.28
CA GLY A 135 9.03 -4.88 -6.07
C GLY A 135 8.65 -5.68 -7.30
N GLN A 136 7.47 -5.40 -7.87
CA GLN A 136 7.01 -5.91 -9.16
C GLN A 136 7.18 -7.44 -9.25
N ALA A 137 7.67 -7.97 -10.36
CA ALA A 137 7.84 -9.42 -10.54
C ALA A 137 9.21 -9.97 -10.08
N THR A 138 10.04 -9.17 -9.39
CA THR A 138 11.38 -9.60 -8.95
C THR A 138 11.44 -9.93 -7.46
N ASN A 139 10.53 -9.39 -6.65
CA ASN A 139 10.50 -9.62 -5.22
C ASN A 139 9.46 -10.67 -4.83
N LEU A 140 9.86 -11.62 -3.97
CA LEU A 140 8.94 -12.55 -3.34
C LEU A 140 8.21 -11.82 -2.23
N VAL A 141 6.91 -11.59 -2.41
CA VAL A 141 6.02 -11.00 -1.41
C VAL A 141 4.73 -11.80 -1.36
N TYR A 142 4.46 -12.44 -0.23
CA TYR A 142 3.18 -13.09 0.01
C TYR A 142 2.22 -12.09 0.69
N GLU A 143 1.13 -11.75 0.00
CA GLU A 143 0.21 -10.69 0.39
C GLU A 143 -0.94 -11.16 1.28
N GLY A 144 -1.07 -12.47 1.54
CA GLY A 144 -2.07 -12.99 2.49
C GLY A 144 -2.09 -12.26 3.84
N PRO A 145 -0.93 -12.01 4.50
CA PRO A 145 -0.85 -11.17 5.70
C PRO A 145 -1.28 -9.72 5.51
N LEU A 146 -1.11 -9.13 4.32
CA LEU A 146 -1.58 -7.77 4.00
C LEU A 146 -3.11 -7.73 3.94
N PHE A 147 -3.70 -8.67 3.21
CA PHE A 147 -5.15 -8.77 3.08
C PHE A 147 -5.80 -9.01 4.45
N LYS A 148 -5.24 -9.94 5.25
CA LYS A 148 -5.73 -10.21 6.61
C LYS A 148 -5.56 -9.03 7.57
N GLU A 149 -4.43 -8.32 7.53
CA GLU A 149 -4.24 -7.13 8.35
C GLU A 149 -5.33 -6.07 8.09
N CYS A 150 -5.80 -5.93 6.85
CA CYS A 150 -6.92 -5.05 6.52
C CYS A 150 -8.27 -5.64 6.93
N LEU A 151 -8.59 -6.87 6.51
CA LEU A 151 -9.88 -7.52 6.76
C LEU A 151 -10.20 -7.66 8.25
N ASP A 152 -9.18 -7.91 9.08
CA ASP A 152 -9.31 -8.08 10.53
C ASP A 152 -9.31 -6.77 11.30
N ALA A 153 -8.99 -5.64 10.65
CA ALA A 153 -8.91 -4.36 11.33
C ALA A 153 -10.30 -3.94 11.83
N ASP A 154 -10.42 -3.70 13.12
CA ASP A 154 -11.66 -3.23 13.75
C ASP A 154 -11.85 -1.74 13.45
N THR A 155 -12.96 -1.41 12.78
CA THR A 155 -13.32 -0.04 12.43
C THR A 155 -14.06 0.66 13.57
N TYR A 156 -14.58 -0.11 14.53
CA TYR A 156 -15.48 0.36 15.59
C TYR A 156 -16.76 1.07 15.08
N GLY A 157 -17.12 0.95 13.79
CA GLY A 157 -18.26 1.64 13.20
C GLY A 157 -19.61 1.32 13.87
N LYS A 158 -19.76 0.11 14.43
CA LYS A 158 -20.87 -0.31 15.31
C LYS A 158 -20.36 -0.86 16.65
N GLY A 159 -19.33 -0.22 17.19
CA GLY A 159 -18.63 -0.68 18.39
C GLY A 159 -17.66 -1.82 18.10
N LYS A 160 -17.05 -2.36 19.16
CA LYS A 160 -16.01 -3.38 19.07
C LYS A 160 -16.48 -4.62 18.30
N GLY A 161 -15.63 -5.14 17.44
CA GLY A 161 -15.88 -6.29 16.58
C GLY A 161 -16.48 -5.91 15.23
N SER A 162 -16.44 -4.64 14.84
CA SER A 162 -16.87 -4.12 13.54
C SER A 162 -15.71 -4.13 12.54
N THR A 163 -15.18 -5.33 12.26
CA THR A 163 -14.02 -5.48 11.37
C THR A 163 -14.33 -5.02 9.95
N VAL A 164 -13.31 -4.67 9.16
CA VAL A 164 -13.47 -4.36 7.73
C VAL A 164 -14.20 -5.51 7.03
N ALA A 165 -13.87 -6.76 7.32
CA ALA A 165 -14.57 -7.93 6.78
C ALA A 165 -16.09 -7.89 7.03
N LYS A 166 -16.53 -7.52 8.24
CA LYS A 166 -17.96 -7.40 8.58
C LYS A 166 -18.64 -6.17 7.98
N VAL A 167 -17.87 -5.12 7.69
CA VAL A 167 -18.36 -3.96 6.94
C VAL A 167 -18.67 -4.38 5.49
N ILE A 168 -17.76 -5.11 4.86
CA ILE A 168 -17.83 -5.42 3.42
C ILE A 168 -18.70 -6.64 3.11
N ASP A 169 -18.84 -7.59 4.04
CA ASP A 169 -19.74 -8.75 3.88
C ASP A 169 -21.21 -8.39 4.13
N GLY A 170 -21.47 -7.14 4.52
CA GLY A 170 -22.80 -6.58 4.72
C GLY A 170 -23.47 -6.96 6.04
N SER A 171 -22.86 -7.79 6.89
CA SER A 171 -23.48 -8.28 8.14
C SER A 171 -23.79 -7.16 9.15
N LEU A 172 -23.03 -6.05 9.11
CA LEU A 172 -23.28 -4.91 9.99
C LEU A 172 -24.52 -4.11 9.59
N GLU A 173 -24.85 -4.02 8.30
CA GLU A 173 -25.91 -3.13 7.77
C GLU A 173 -27.01 -3.85 6.98
N ASN A 174 -26.93 -5.19 6.88
CA ASN A 174 -27.80 -6.04 6.06
C ASN A 174 -27.75 -5.71 4.56
N TYR A 175 -26.56 -5.50 4.01
CA TYR A 175 -26.38 -5.36 2.57
C TYR A 175 -26.45 -6.70 1.85
N SER A 176 -27.09 -6.71 0.68
CA SER A 176 -27.20 -7.89 -0.20
C SER A 176 -26.21 -7.87 -1.37
N ILE A 177 -25.64 -6.71 -1.69
CA ILE A 177 -24.59 -6.56 -2.70
C ILE A 177 -23.30 -6.26 -1.94
N THR A 178 -22.40 -7.24 -1.95
CA THR A 178 -21.14 -7.26 -1.22
C THR A 178 -20.04 -7.78 -2.14
N GLY A 179 -18.78 -7.61 -1.76
CA GLY A 179 -17.68 -8.17 -2.54
C GLY A 179 -16.32 -7.64 -2.15
N ILE A 180 -15.33 -8.07 -2.91
CA ILE A 180 -13.92 -7.71 -2.83
C ILE A 180 -13.36 -7.66 -4.25
N ALA A 181 -12.54 -6.66 -4.54
CA ALA A 181 -11.91 -6.45 -5.83
C ALA A 181 -10.39 -6.60 -5.71
N GLY A 182 -9.78 -7.28 -6.69
CA GLY A 182 -8.35 -7.51 -6.75
C GLY A 182 -7.78 -7.03 -8.09
N VAL A 183 -6.83 -6.09 -8.05
CA VAL A 183 -6.11 -5.67 -9.26
C VAL A 183 -5.17 -6.80 -9.66
N SER A 184 -5.49 -7.46 -10.77
CA SER A 184 -4.85 -8.70 -11.23
C SER A 184 -3.34 -8.55 -11.44
N ASN A 185 -2.61 -9.63 -11.15
CA ASN A 185 -1.16 -9.74 -11.36
C ASN A 185 -0.77 -10.65 -12.53
N ILE A 186 -1.71 -10.93 -13.45
CA ILE A 186 -1.49 -11.91 -14.53
C ILE A 186 -1.23 -11.23 -15.87
N GLY A 187 -0.48 -11.91 -16.71
CA GLY A 187 -0.25 -11.56 -18.11
C GLY A 187 -0.11 -12.80 -18.99
N ASN A 188 0.54 -12.62 -20.12
CA ASN A 188 0.82 -13.69 -21.11
C ASN A 188 2.09 -14.51 -20.79
N GLU A 189 2.75 -14.24 -19.65
CA GLU A 189 3.85 -15.07 -19.15
C GLU A 189 3.39 -16.52 -18.93
N ARG A 190 4.27 -17.50 -19.14
CA ARG A 190 3.88 -18.92 -19.09
C ARG A 190 3.36 -19.34 -17.70
N ASN A 191 3.90 -18.74 -16.64
CA ASN A 191 3.46 -18.95 -15.27
C ASN A 191 2.40 -17.94 -14.81
N TRP A 192 1.88 -17.12 -15.73
CA TRP A 192 0.91 -16.03 -15.58
C TRP A 192 1.42 -14.81 -14.81
N THR A 193 2.13 -14.99 -13.70
CA THR A 193 2.41 -13.92 -12.73
C THR A 193 3.84 -13.39 -12.76
N GLY A 194 4.70 -13.88 -13.67
CA GLY A 194 6.12 -13.53 -13.74
C GLY A 194 6.94 -14.18 -12.61
N HIS A 195 6.73 -13.72 -11.37
CA HIS A 195 7.27 -14.37 -10.18
C HIS A 195 6.41 -15.60 -9.80
N PRO A 196 6.97 -16.81 -9.58
CA PRO A 196 6.18 -18.00 -9.22
C PRO A 196 5.31 -17.81 -7.97
N PHE A 197 5.82 -17.13 -6.94
CA PHE A 197 5.05 -16.80 -5.74
C PHE A 197 3.96 -15.72 -5.95
N GLY A 198 3.94 -15.02 -7.08
CA GLY A 198 2.79 -14.17 -7.43
C GLY A 198 1.49 -14.96 -7.55
N GLN A 199 1.58 -16.26 -7.90
CA GLN A 199 0.45 -17.18 -7.90
C GLN A 199 -0.16 -17.34 -6.50
N ALA A 200 0.67 -17.31 -5.46
CA ALA A 200 0.20 -17.43 -4.08
C ALA A 200 -0.66 -16.22 -3.66
N ASN A 201 -0.36 -15.02 -4.18
CA ASN A 201 -1.16 -13.82 -3.90
C ASN A 201 -2.52 -13.91 -4.58
N TRP A 202 -2.56 -14.36 -5.84
CA TRP A 202 -3.81 -14.57 -6.55
C TRP A 202 -4.66 -15.66 -5.87
N TYR A 203 -4.02 -16.76 -5.45
CA TYR A 203 -4.67 -17.81 -4.67
C TYR A 203 -5.23 -17.26 -3.34
N ALA A 204 -4.41 -16.56 -2.56
CA ALA A 204 -4.83 -15.99 -1.28
C ALA A 204 -5.97 -14.99 -1.41
N PHE A 205 -5.95 -14.14 -2.43
CA PHE A 205 -7.05 -13.24 -2.77
C PHE A 205 -8.35 -14.03 -2.97
N GLY A 206 -8.33 -15.08 -3.80
CA GLY A 206 -9.51 -15.89 -4.07
C GLY A 206 -10.03 -16.63 -2.83
N ARG A 207 -9.13 -17.15 -1.99
CA ARG A 207 -9.50 -17.83 -0.74
C ARG A 207 -10.13 -16.87 0.26
N LEU A 208 -9.56 -15.68 0.45
CA LEU A 208 -10.09 -14.66 1.38
C LEU A 208 -11.35 -13.97 0.85
N ALA A 209 -11.52 -13.91 -0.46
CA ALA A 209 -12.78 -13.48 -1.07
C ALA A 209 -13.93 -14.46 -0.81
N TRP A 210 -13.60 -15.75 -0.69
CA TRP A 210 -14.56 -16.80 -0.36
C TRP A 210 -14.84 -16.88 1.14
N ASP A 211 -13.79 -16.87 1.95
CA ASP A 211 -13.85 -16.99 3.40
C ASP A 211 -12.73 -16.15 4.04
N TYR A 212 -13.11 -15.00 4.59
CA TYR A 212 -12.19 -14.06 5.21
C TYR A 212 -11.66 -14.54 6.58
N ASP A 213 -12.23 -15.59 7.17
CA ASP A 213 -11.80 -16.14 8.46
C ASP A 213 -10.57 -17.05 8.32
N LEU A 214 -10.22 -17.47 7.10
CA LEU A 214 -9.02 -18.23 6.81
C LEU A 214 -7.76 -17.45 7.22
N SER A 215 -6.82 -18.12 7.89
CA SER A 215 -5.53 -17.50 8.20
C SER A 215 -4.59 -17.51 6.99
N SER A 216 -3.72 -16.51 6.90
CA SER A 216 -2.67 -16.45 5.87
C SER A 216 -1.77 -17.68 5.88
N SER A 217 -1.57 -18.31 7.05
CA SER A 217 -0.76 -19.52 7.22
C SER A 217 -1.46 -20.75 6.63
N GLN A 218 -2.76 -20.92 6.86
CA GLN A 218 -3.55 -22.00 6.26
C GLN A 218 -3.53 -21.91 4.74
N ILE A 219 -3.77 -20.72 4.19
CA ILE A 219 -3.75 -20.48 2.75
C ILE A 219 -2.37 -20.77 2.14
N ALA A 220 -1.29 -20.36 2.83
CA ALA A 220 0.08 -20.65 2.40
C ALA A 220 0.37 -22.15 2.38
N ASP A 221 -0.13 -22.90 3.37
CA ASP A 221 -0.01 -24.37 3.44
C ASP A 221 -0.75 -25.03 2.27
N GLU A 222 -2.01 -24.65 2.03
CA GLU A 222 -2.81 -25.14 0.91
C GLU A 222 -2.12 -24.89 -0.44
N TRP A 223 -1.64 -23.66 -0.67
CA TRP A 223 -1.00 -23.29 -1.94
C TRP A 223 0.33 -24.02 -2.13
N ALA A 224 1.16 -24.13 -1.10
CA ALA A 224 2.46 -24.82 -1.17
C ALA A 224 2.28 -26.31 -1.54
N ARG A 225 1.26 -26.97 -0.97
CA ARG A 225 0.93 -28.38 -1.27
C ARG A 225 0.47 -28.60 -2.70
N GLN A 226 -0.39 -27.72 -3.20
CA GLN A 226 -0.93 -27.82 -4.56
C GLN A 226 0.09 -27.41 -5.63
N THR A 227 1.01 -26.52 -5.28
CA THR A 227 1.99 -25.97 -6.23
C THR A 227 3.24 -26.81 -6.30
N PHE A 228 3.86 -27.16 -5.16
CA PHE A 228 5.17 -27.79 -5.14
C PHE A 228 5.12 -29.28 -4.82
N THR A 229 4.72 -29.64 -3.59
CA THR A 229 4.74 -31.02 -3.09
C THR A 229 3.98 -31.12 -1.77
N ASN A 230 3.59 -32.34 -1.38
CA ASN A 230 3.00 -32.63 -0.08
C ASN A 230 4.03 -32.99 1.01
N ASP A 231 5.32 -33.01 0.69
CA ASP A 231 6.38 -33.20 1.68
C ASP A 231 6.32 -32.09 2.75
N PRO A 232 6.07 -32.43 4.04
CA PRO A 232 5.94 -31.44 5.10
C PRO A 232 7.21 -30.60 5.30
N HIS A 233 8.40 -31.13 4.99
CA HIS A 233 9.64 -30.36 5.08
C HIS A 233 9.64 -29.16 4.13
N VAL A 234 9.23 -29.39 2.88
CA VAL A 234 9.15 -28.34 1.86
C VAL A 234 8.00 -27.39 2.16
N VAL A 235 6.82 -27.91 2.49
CA VAL A 235 5.64 -27.09 2.80
C VAL A 235 5.92 -26.12 3.96
N ASP A 236 6.55 -26.60 5.04
CA ASP A 236 6.87 -25.75 6.19
C ASP A 236 7.94 -24.70 5.86
N ALA A 237 8.94 -25.04 5.04
CA ALA A 237 9.96 -24.10 4.60
C ALA A 237 9.36 -22.99 3.71
N VAL A 238 8.54 -23.37 2.72
CA VAL A 238 7.84 -22.44 1.82
C VAL A 238 6.92 -21.51 2.60
N LYS A 239 6.11 -22.06 3.52
CA LYS A 239 5.21 -21.29 4.38
C LYS A 239 5.97 -20.28 5.24
N LYS A 240 7.11 -20.66 5.83
CA LYS A 240 7.97 -19.73 6.59
C LYS A 240 8.49 -18.59 5.73
N ILE A 241 8.98 -18.88 4.52
CA ILE A 241 9.42 -17.84 3.57
C ILE A 241 8.26 -16.88 3.26
N MET A 242 7.10 -17.43 2.89
CA MET A 242 5.90 -16.65 2.55
C MET A 242 5.48 -15.73 3.70
N LEU A 243 5.27 -16.26 4.90
CA LEU A 243 4.76 -15.48 6.03
C LEU A 243 5.71 -14.37 6.49
N SER A 244 7.02 -14.50 6.25
CA SER A 244 8.02 -13.47 6.57
C SER A 244 8.19 -12.41 5.47
N SER A 245 7.82 -12.73 4.23
CA SER A 245 8.20 -11.96 3.05
C SER A 245 7.60 -10.54 2.99
N ARG A 246 6.32 -10.36 3.35
CA ARG A 246 5.69 -9.03 3.39
C ARG A 246 6.40 -8.10 4.36
N GLU A 247 6.69 -8.56 5.56
CA GLU A 247 7.37 -7.73 6.56
C GLU A 247 8.81 -7.43 6.17
N ALA A 248 9.49 -8.34 5.45
CA ALA A 248 10.80 -8.05 4.87
C ALA A 248 10.74 -6.82 3.96
N VAL A 249 9.77 -6.76 3.05
CA VAL A 249 9.55 -5.63 2.13
C VAL A 249 9.21 -4.34 2.86
N VAL A 250 8.30 -4.40 3.83
CA VAL A 250 8.02 -3.23 4.70
C VAL A 250 9.31 -2.74 5.35
N ASN A 251 10.13 -3.65 5.88
CA ASN A 251 11.35 -3.31 6.59
C ASN A 251 12.43 -2.67 5.71
N TYR A 252 12.70 -3.22 4.52
CA TYR A 252 13.73 -2.68 3.64
C TYR A 252 13.22 -1.55 2.73
N MET A 253 11.91 -1.32 2.59
CA MET A 253 11.38 -0.19 1.81
C MET A 253 10.92 0.95 2.72
N THR A 254 9.92 0.70 3.57
CA THR A 254 9.12 1.74 4.23
C THR A 254 8.72 1.38 5.68
N PRO A 255 9.68 1.17 6.59
CA PRO A 255 9.40 0.76 7.96
C PRO A 255 8.80 1.90 8.80
N LEU A 256 8.25 1.54 9.97
CA LEU A 256 7.76 2.48 10.99
C LEU A 256 6.64 3.43 10.53
N GLY A 257 6.01 3.13 9.39
CA GLY A 257 4.99 3.99 8.79
C GLY A 257 5.50 4.98 7.76
N LEU A 258 6.77 4.88 7.32
CA LEU A 258 7.16 5.49 6.06
C LEU A 258 6.28 4.95 4.93
N HIS A 259 6.15 5.74 3.87
CA HIS A 259 5.33 5.42 2.70
C HIS A 259 5.69 6.36 1.56
N HIS A 260 5.38 5.94 0.34
CA HIS A 260 5.45 6.72 -0.88
C HIS A 260 6.83 7.33 -1.16
N ILE A 261 7.89 6.55 -0.90
CA ILE A 261 9.29 6.96 -1.15
C ILE A 261 9.93 6.24 -2.35
N MET A 262 9.09 5.80 -3.27
CA MET A 262 9.46 5.10 -4.50
C MET A 262 9.84 6.11 -5.60
N GLY A 263 10.58 5.62 -6.61
CA GLY A 263 10.87 6.32 -7.85
C GLY A 263 9.62 6.68 -8.62
N THR A 264 9.45 7.97 -8.91
CA THR A 264 8.30 8.50 -9.64
C THR A 264 8.16 7.85 -11.02
N GLY A 265 6.92 7.49 -11.38
CA GLY A 265 6.55 6.94 -12.68
C GLY A 265 6.68 5.41 -12.78
N HIS A 266 7.69 4.81 -12.14
CA HIS A 266 7.93 3.36 -12.25
C HIS A 266 7.74 2.58 -10.93
N HIS A 267 7.83 3.24 -9.78
CA HIS A 267 7.60 2.68 -8.44
C HIS A 267 8.53 1.52 -7.99
N TYR A 268 9.42 1.04 -8.87
CA TYR A 268 10.33 -0.09 -8.62
C TYR A 268 11.40 0.12 -7.52
N GLY A 269 12.00 1.31 -7.44
CA GLY A 269 13.18 1.56 -6.59
C GLY A 269 13.02 2.73 -5.61
N PRO A 270 13.96 2.93 -4.68
CA PRO A 270 13.96 4.07 -3.75
C PRO A 270 14.18 5.39 -4.49
N ALA A 271 13.39 6.40 -4.14
CA ALA A 271 13.68 7.78 -4.49
C ALA A 271 13.18 8.77 -3.42
N PRO A 272 13.53 8.59 -2.13
CA PRO A 272 13.03 9.45 -1.05
C PRO A 272 13.37 10.93 -1.24
N TRP A 273 14.38 11.25 -2.06
CA TRP A 273 14.78 12.64 -2.38
C TRP A 273 13.90 13.37 -3.38
N VAL A 274 12.95 12.71 -4.05
CA VAL A 274 12.19 13.34 -5.13
C VAL A 274 11.25 14.42 -4.60
N ASN A 275 11.38 15.63 -5.16
CA ASN A 275 10.60 16.82 -4.82
C ASN A 275 10.30 17.71 -6.05
N ASN A 276 10.20 17.09 -7.22
CA ASN A 276 10.03 17.80 -8.49
C ASN A 276 8.95 17.17 -9.37
N ALA A 277 8.01 16.42 -8.79
CA ALA A 277 6.78 15.98 -9.45
C ALA A 277 5.85 17.19 -9.67
N GLY A 278 4.91 17.02 -10.60
CA GLY A 278 3.94 18.05 -10.94
C GLY A 278 3.03 18.48 -9.78
N ARG A 279 2.87 17.61 -8.78
CA ARG A 279 2.01 17.85 -7.63
C ARG A 279 2.77 17.57 -6.33
N PRO A 280 2.58 18.37 -5.26
CA PRO A 280 3.20 18.10 -3.96
C PRO A 280 2.91 16.68 -3.45
N ASP A 281 1.68 16.22 -3.54
CA ASP A 281 1.24 14.89 -3.09
C ASP A 281 1.67 13.73 -4.00
N TRP A 282 2.46 13.99 -5.04
CA TRP A 282 3.20 12.96 -5.79
C TRP A 282 4.68 12.89 -5.41
N ASN A 283 5.18 13.83 -4.61
CA ASN A 283 6.56 13.85 -4.19
C ASN A 283 6.77 13.00 -2.93
N PRO A 284 7.76 12.09 -2.90
CA PRO A 284 8.23 11.45 -1.68
C PRO A 284 8.42 12.37 -0.47
N VAL A 285 9.02 13.55 -0.67
CA VAL A 285 9.28 14.48 0.45
C VAL A 285 8.03 15.01 1.14
N TYR A 286 6.88 15.00 0.45
CA TYR A 286 5.60 15.41 1.03
C TYR A 286 5.15 14.47 2.14
N TYR A 287 5.45 13.19 2.00
CA TYR A 287 5.00 12.14 2.91
C TYR A 287 5.92 12.00 4.11
N HIS A 288 7.22 11.86 3.88
CA HIS A 288 8.14 11.61 4.99
C HIS A 288 8.53 12.88 5.75
N ARG A 289 8.46 14.08 5.15
CA ARG A 289 8.73 15.38 5.80
C ARG A 289 9.99 15.40 6.69
N ALA A 290 11.07 14.81 6.22
CA ALA A 290 12.31 14.71 6.99
C ALA A 290 12.98 16.08 7.07
N ASP A 291 13.43 16.46 8.26
CA ASP A 291 14.17 17.70 8.53
C ASP A 291 15.23 17.47 9.62
N SER A 292 15.91 18.53 10.06
CA SER A 292 16.95 18.44 11.10
C SER A 292 16.43 18.02 12.48
N VAL A 293 15.13 18.12 12.73
CA VAL A 293 14.48 17.80 14.01
C VAL A 293 14.00 16.35 14.00
N GLY A 294 13.38 15.90 12.92
CA GLY A 294 12.73 14.58 12.86
C GLY A 294 12.24 14.17 11.47
N ILE A 295 11.32 13.22 11.46
CA ILE A 295 10.71 12.63 10.27
C ILE A 295 9.29 12.16 10.58
N GLY A 296 8.42 12.14 9.57
CA GLY A 296 7.04 11.65 9.64
C GLY A 296 6.02 12.76 9.41
N PHE A 297 4.75 12.40 9.30
CA PHE A 297 3.67 13.34 8.99
C PHE A 297 2.76 13.51 10.22
N ASP A 298 2.71 14.70 10.81
CA ASP A 298 1.76 14.99 11.89
C ASP A 298 0.31 15.04 11.36
N ARG A 299 -0.44 13.97 11.66
CA ARG A 299 -1.87 13.83 11.35
C ARG A 299 -2.74 13.83 12.61
N THR A 300 -2.17 14.22 13.75
CA THR A 300 -2.88 14.48 15.00
C THR A 300 -3.61 15.83 14.94
N VAL A 301 -4.24 16.23 16.04
CA VAL A 301 -4.96 17.51 16.17
C VAL A 301 -4.07 18.74 15.96
N THR A 302 -2.75 18.62 16.15
CA THR A 302 -1.79 19.71 15.92
C THR A 302 -1.31 19.81 14.47
N GLY A 303 -1.55 18.77 13.67
CA GLY A 303 -1.17 18.69 12.27
C GLY A 303 -2.39 18.73 11.33
N SER A 304 -2.50 17.77 10.42
CA SER A 304 -3.63 17.73 9.45
C SER A 304 -4.97 17.31 10.08
N ASN A 305 -4.94 16.78 11.32
CA ASN A 305 -6.07 16.19 12.02
C ASN A 305 -6.79 15.09 11.21
N ALA A 306 -6.07 14.35 10.36
CA ALA A 306 -6.66 13.23 9.61
C ALA A 306 -7.16 12.12 10.53
N LEU A 307 -6.54 11.97 11.71
CA LEU A 307 -6.98 11.02 12.73
C LEU A 307 -8.45 11.24 13.19
N SER A 308 -9.00 12.45 13.03
CA SER A 308 -10.42 12.72 13.30
C SER A 308 -11.41 12.04 12.34
N GLN A 309 -10.93 11.46 11.23
CA GLN A 309 -11.75 10.70 10.28
C GLN A 309 -12.06 9.28 10.75
N TYR A 310 -11.37 8.79 11.78
CA TYR A 310 -11.61 7.48 12.36
C TYR A 310 -12.57 7.57 13.57
N ALA A 311 -13.19 6.43 13.90
CA ALA A 311 -13.85 6.24 15.19
C ALA A 311 -12.89 6.53 16.35
N VAL A 312 -13.42 6.98 17.49
CA VAL A 312 -12.60 7.40 18.64
C VAL A 312 -11.69 6.27 19.10
N GLU A 313 -12.15 5.03 19.13
CA GLU A 313 -11.39 3.86 19.57
C GLU A 313 -10.22 3.52 18.65
N VAL A 314 -10.35 3.77 17.34
CA VAL A 314 -9.25 3.62 16.38
C VAL A 314 -8.28 4.78 16.56
N ARG A 315 -8.80 6.01 16.66
CA ARG A 315 -8.00 7.21 16.88
C ARG A 315 -7.11 7.11 18.11
N LEU A 316 -7.64 6.65 19.24
CA LEU A 316 -6.92 6.48 20.50
C LEU A 316 -5.70 5.55 20.40
N GLN A 317 -5.69 4.61 19.45
CA GLN A 317 -4.56 3.70 19.25
C GLN A 317 -3.35 4.41 18.63
N TRP A 318 -3.55 5.55 17.96
CA TRP A 318 -2.53 6.20 17.15
C TRP A 318 -2.31 7.67 17.49
N GLU A 319 -3.22 8.33 18.22
CA GLU A 319 -3.11 9.77 18.51
C GLU A 319 -2.01 10.12 19.52
N ASP A 320 -1.68 9.20 20.43
CA ASP A 320 -0.64 9.42 21.43
C ASP A 320 0.69 8.84 20.95
N LEU A 321 1.72 9.70 20.86
CA LEU A 321 3.03 9.32 20.35
C LEU A 321 3.65 8.13 21.12
N LYS A 322 3.41 8.03 22.44
CA LYS A 322 3.99 6.99 23.29
C LYS A 322 3.31 5.64 23.12
N ASN A 323 2.00 5.64 22.89
CA ASN A 323 1.21 4.42 22.76
C ASN A 323 0.91 4.02 21.31
N CYS A 324 1.21 4.89 20.34
CA CYS A 324 1.05 4.62 18.91
C CYS A 324 1.70 3.28 18.52
N ASP A 325 0.98 2.48 17.73
CA ASP A 325 1.56 1.29 17.10
C ASP A 325 2.69 1.73 16.16
N GLU A 326 3.91 1.24 16.43
CA GLU A 326 5.12 1.69 15.73
C GLU A 326 5.08 1.44 14.23
N LYS A 327 4.28 0.46 13.77
CA LYS A 327 4.11 0.22 12.34
C LYS A 327 3.38 1.35 11.60
N TYR A 328 2.72 2.26 12.34
CA TYR A 328 2.06 3.46 11.82
C TYR A 328 2.59 4.76 12.41
N LEU A 329 3.72 4.72 13.14
CA LEU A 329 4.25 5.88 13.86
C LEU A 329 4.42 7.10 12.95
N LEU A 330 5.11 6.92 11.82
CA LEU A 330 5.44 7.99 10.88
C LEU A 330 4.29 8.34 9.92
N TRP A 331 3.19 7.57 9.94
CA TRP A 331 1.93 7.95 9.31
C TRP A 331 1.23 9.08 10.07
N PHE A 332 1.35 9.09 11.40
CA PHE A 332 0.53 9.97 12.24
C PHE A 332 1.31 11.02 13.02
N HIS A 333 2.63 10.85 13.15
CA HIS A 333 3.50 11.74 13.93
C HIS A 333 4.71 12.18 13.12
N HIS A 334 5.13 13.44 13.33
CA HIS A 334 6.50 13.87 13.05
C HIS A 334 7.33 13.64 14.31
N VAL A 335 8.30 12.75 14.24
CA VAL A 335 8.99 12.18 15.40
C VAL A 335 10.45 12.62 15.43
N PRO A 336 10.95 13.15 16.56
CA PRO A 336 12.35 13.55 16.69
C PRO A 336 13.32 12.38 16.47
N TRP A 337 14.45 12.63 15.80
CA TRP A 337 15.46 11.59 15.52
C TRP A 337 15.98 10.83 16.75
N ARG A 338 15.96 11.49 17.90
CA ARG A 338 16.41 10.95 19.19
C ARG A 338 15.29 10.38 20.07
N TYR A 339 14.05 10.36 19.59
CA TYR A 339 12.92 9.76 20.29
C TYR A 339 13.18 8.28 20.59
N LYS A 340 12.87 7.82 21.81
CA LYS A 340 13.05 6.42 22.23
C LYS A 340 11.85 5.58 21.81
N THR A 341 12.09 4.69 20.85
CA THR A 341 11.15 3.65 20.41
C THR A 341 10.99 2.57 21.49
N ARG A 342 10.02 1.68 21.34
CA ARG A 342 9.70 0.58 22.26
C ARG A 342 10.87 -0.39 22.45
N SER A 343 11.75 -0.51 21.45
CA SER A 343 12.98 -1.31 21.56
C SER A 343 14.04 -0.68 22.47
N GLY A 344 13.86 0.59 22.87
CA GLY A 344 14.86 1.40 23.57
C GLY A 344 15.88 2.07 22.66
N ARG A 345 15.84 1.80 21.35
CA ARG A 345 16.64 2.53 20.34
C ARG A 345 16.08 3.93 20.14
N ILE A 346 16.95 4.86 19.78
CA ILE A 346 16.46 6.12 19.22
C ILE A 346 15.85 5.88 17.84
N LEU A 347 14.96 6.74 17.38
CA LEU A 347 14.27 6.60 16.08
C LEU A 347 15.24 6.33 14.93
N TRP A 348 16.36 7.05 14.86
CA TRP A 348 17.38 6.82 13.84
C TRP A 348 17.95 5.38 13.86
N ASP A 349 18.32 4.88 15.04
CA ASP A 349 18.89 3.54 15.21
C ASP A 349 17.85 2.45 14.94
N GLU A 350 16.58 2.69 15.30
CA GLU A 350 15.46 1.80 14.97
C GLU A 350 15.22 1.77 13.46
N LEU A 351 15.26 2.92 12.79
CA LEU A 351 15.16 3.01 11.34
C LEU A 351 16.27 2.21 10.66
N CYS A 352 17.53 2.40 11.07
CA CYS A 352 18.64 1.57 10.60
C CYS A 352 18.35 0.09 10.85
N TYR A 353 18.03 -0.31 12.08
CA TYR A 353 17.74 -1.69 12.42
C TYR A 353 16.67 -2.32 11.51
N LYS A 354 15.57 -1.62 11.23
CA LYS A 354 14.51 -2.09 10.35
C LYS A 354 15.03 -2.31 8.92
N TYR A 355 15.67 -1.32 8.31
CA TYR A 355 16.23 -1.45 6.96
C TYR A 355 17.25 -2.60 6.84
N TYR A 356 18.16 -2.78 7.81
CA TYR A 356 19.08 -3.92 7.81
C TYR A 356 18.36 -5.26 8.01
N SER A 357 17.39 -5.31 8.94
CA SER A 357 16.63 -6.54 9.20
C SER A 357 15.81 -7.01 8.00
N GLY A 358 15.32 -6.09 7.16
CA GLY A 358 14.65 -6.42 5.91
C GLY A 358 15.58 -7.16 4.96
N VAL A 359 16.80 -6.66 4.75
CA VAL A 359 17.83 -7.32 3.93
C VAL A 359 18.22 -8.68 4.52
N ASP A 360 18.44 -8.75 5.83
CA ASP A 360 18.81 -10.01 6.49
C ASP A 360 17.71 -11.07 6.40
N THR A 361 16.45 -10.64 6.35
CA THR A 361 15.30 -11.54 6.13
C THR A 361 15.32 -12.10 4.70
N VAL A 362 15.63 -11.29 3.67
CA VAL A 362 15.77 -11.80 2.29
C VAL A 362 16.94 -12.78 2.19
N ARG A 363 18.09 -12.47 2.81
CA ARG A 363 19.25 -13.39 2.88
C ARG A 363 18.89 -14.70 3.60
N TRP A 364 18.04 -14.62 4.63
CA TRP A 364 17.49 -15.82 5.28
C TRP A 364 16.57 -16.61 4.35
N MET A 365 15.69 -15.94 3.59
CA MET A 365 14.82 -16.60 2.59
C MET A 365 15.64 -17.34 1.54
N GLN A 366 16.74 -16.75 1.05
CA GLN A 366 17.69 -17.40 0.14
C GLN A 366 18.24 -18.70 0.70
N ARG A 367 18.75 -18.67 1.95
CA ARG A 367 19.31 -19.87 2.61
C ARG A 367 18.27 -20.97 2.79
N ILE A 368 17.05 -20.62 3.17
CA ILE A 368 15.96 -21.60 3.30
C ILE A 368 15.62 -22.20 1.93
N TRP A 369 15.47 -21.37 0.89
CA TRP A 369 15.16 -21.83 -0.46
C TRP A 369 16.25 -22.74 -1.00
N ASP A 370 17.53 -22.36 -0.87
CA ASP A 370 18.67 -23.17 -1.30
C ASP A 370 18.68 -24.58 -0.69
N GLY A 371 18.24 -24.72 0.57
CA GLY A 371 18.09 -26.01 1.24
C GLY A 371 17.05 -26.94 0.62
N LEU A 372 16.15 -26.41 -0.23
CA LEU A 372 15.08 -27.17 -0.87
C LEU A 372 15.48 -27.77 -2.24
N LYS A 373 16.71 -27.53 -2.71
CA LYS A 373 17.16 -27.94 -4.06
C LYS A 373 16.88 -29.41 -4.40
N ALA A 374 17.08 -30.31 -3.45
CA ALA A 374 16.90 -31.75 -3.66
C ALA A 374 15.43 -32.20 -3.70
N TYR A 375 14.49 -31.33 -3.35
CA TYR A 375 13.07 -31.66 -3.15
C TYR A 375 12.14 -30.97 -4.17
N LEU A 376 12.68 -30.13 -5.05
CA LEU A 376 11.92 -29.34 -6.03
C LEU A 376 12.42 -29.66 -7.44
N ASP A 377 11.58 -29.44 -8.45
CA ASP A 377 12.05 -29.47 -9.83
C ASP A 377 13.05 -28.34 -10.09
N THR A 378 13.96 -28.60 -11.03
CA THR A 378 15.08 -27.71 -11.32
C THR A 378 14.63 -26.35 -11.85
N GLU A 379 13.59 -26.30 -12.70
CA GLU A 379 13.16 -25.07 -13.36
C GLU A 379 12.66 -24.04 -12.34
N ARG A 380 11.70 -24.42 -11.50
CA ARG A 380 11.11 -23.52 -10.50
C ARG A 380 12.09 -23.22 -9.37
N PHE A 381 12.91 -24.19 -8.98
CA PHE A 381 13.97 -23.96 -7.99
C PHE A 381 14.94 -22.86 -8.45
N GLU A 382 15.51 -22.99 -9.65
CA GLU A 382 16.50 -22.04 -10.16
C GLU A 382 15.86 -20.68 -10.47
N GLN A 383 14.62 -20.64 -10.98
CA GLN A 383 13.91 -19.37 -11.22
C GLN A 383 13.71 -18.57 -9.92
N VAL A 384 13.17 -19.21 -8.86
CA VAL A 384 12.94 -18.52 -7.57
C VAL A 384 14.28 -18.15 -6.92
N LYS A 385 15.31 -19.01 -7.02
CA LYS A 385 16.65 -18.70 -6.52
C LYS A 385 17.23 -17.45 -7.19
N MET A 386 17.11 -17.35 -8.52
CA MET A 386 17.53 -16.18 -9.28
C MET A 386 16.78 -14.92 -8.83
N LEU A 387 15.45 -15.00 -8.67
CA LEU A 387 14.63 -13.86 -8.26
C LEU A 387 14.94 -13.41 -6.82
N LEU A 388 15.15 -14.35 -5.88
CA LEU A 388 15.62 -14.03 -4.53
C LEU A 388 17.02 -13.36 -4.52
N ALA A 389 17.89 -13.70 -5.47
CA ALA A 389 19.17 -13.02 -5.65
C ALA A 389 19.02 -11.60 -6.21
N ILE A 390 18.02 -11.35 -7.04
CA ILE A 390 17.66 -10.01 -7.49
C ILE A 390 17.06 -9.21 -6.32
N GLN A 391 16.12 -9.80 -5.58
CA GLN A 391 15.48 -9.18 -4.43
C GLN A 391 16.49 -8.78 -3.35
N GLU A 392 17.54 -9.57 -3.10
CA GLU A 392 18.57 -9.21 -2.12
C GLU A 392 19.35 -7.95 -2.56
N LYS A 393 19.73 -7.87 -3.84
CA LYS A 393 20.40 -6.67 -4.40
C LYS A 393 19.50 -5.45 -4.34
N GLU A 394 18.23 -5.60 -4.67
CA GLU A 394 17.24 -4.52 -4.56
C GLU A 394 17.02 -4.09 -3.11
N ALA A 395 16.94 -5.04 -2.17
CA ALA A 395 16.77 -4.73 -0.75
C ALA A 395 18.00 -3.98 -0.19
N VAL A 396 19.22 -4.36 -0.59
CA VAL A 396 20.46 -3.63 -0.27
C VAL A 396 20.42 -2.22 -0.87
N TRP A 397 19.99 -2.08 -2.13
CA TRP A 397 19.84 -0.78 -2.78
C TRP A 397 18.85 0.12 -2.04
N TRP A 398 17.66 -0.38 -1.72
CA TRP A 398 16.66 0.33 -0.90
C TRP A 398 17.22 0.77 0.46
N ARG A 399 17.83 -0.16 1.21
CA ARG A 399 18.48 0.12 2.50
C ARG A 399 19.50 1.26 2.37
N ASN A 400 20.45 1.12 1.44
CA ASN A 400 21.56 2.05 1.33
C ASN A 400 21.08 3.44 0.89
N ALA A 401 20.25 3.51 -0.15
CA ALA A 401 19.73 4.77 -0.68
C ALA A 401 18.89 5.54 0.37
N CYS A 402 17.98 4.85 1.07
CA CYS A 402 17.13 5.47 2.08
C CYS A 402 17.92 5.93 3.30
N LEU A 403 18.81 5.08 3.85
CA LEU A 403 19.59 5.44 5.03
C LEU A 403 20.58 6.57 4.73
N LEU A 404 21.27 6.54 3.59
CA LEU A 404 22.17 7.64 3.20
C LEU A 404 21.41 8.95 3.02
N TYR A 405 20.21 8.91 2.44
CA TYR A 405 19.36 10.09 2.30
C TYR A 405 18.92 10.64 3.67
N PHE A 406 18.32 9.81 4.53
CA PHE A 406 17.84 10.27 5.84
C PHE A 406 18.97 10.67 6.79
N GLN A 407 20.18 10.11 6.63
CA GLN A 407 21.39 10.53 7.33
C GLN A 407 21.72 12.01 7.08
N THR A 408 21.39 12.54 5.89
CA THR A 408 21.62 13.97 5.60
C THR A 408 20.78 14.90 6.47
N PHE A 409 19.69 14.40 7.06
CA PHE A 409 18.81 15.13 7.97
C PHE A 409 19.12 14.82 9.44
N SER A 410 19.21 13.53 9.79
CA SER A 410 19.45 13.10 11.16
C SER A 410 20.84 13.53 11.67
N LYS A 411 21.82 13.64 10.78
CA LYS A 411 23.25 13.86 11.08
C LYS A 411 23.81 12.84 12.06
N LEU A 412 23.20 11.66 12.15
CA LEU A 412 23.63 10.55 12.99
C LEU A 412 24.33 9.48 12.14
N PRO A 413 25.41 8.86 12.65
CA PRO A 413 26.07 7.79 11.93
C PRO A 413 25.17 6.56 11.85
N ILE A 414 25.25 5.81 10.74
CA ILE A 414 24.76 4.44 10.73
C ILE A 414 25.60 3.66 11.77
N PRO A 415 24.97 2.88 12.69
CA PRO A 415 25.70 2.17 13.73
C PRO A 415 26.82 1.28 13.17
N ALA A 416 28.01 1.34 13.79
CA ALA A 416 29.23 0.75 13.25
C ALA A 416 29.23 -0.79 13.16
N ASN A 417 28.26 -1.44 13.82
CA ASN A 417 28.07 -2.90 13.75
C ASN A 417 27.38 -3.35 12.45
N TYR A 418 26.89 -2.43 11.63
CA TYR A 418 26.27 -2.74 10.35
C TYR A 418 27.28 -2.68 9.20
N GLU A 419 27.03 -3.50 8.18
CA GLU A 419 27.69 -3.40 6.88
C GLU A 419 27.56 -1.96 6.35
N ARG A 420 28.65 -1.36 5.88
CA ARG A 420 28.59 0.02 5.35
C ARG A 420 27.94 0.02 3.96
N PRO A 421 27.21 1.09 3.59
CA PRO A 421 26.85 1.31 2.19
C PRO A 421 28.09 1.26 1.30
N ASP A 422 27.97 0.56 0.17
CA ASP A 422 29.02 0.33 -0.83
C ASP A 422 29.31 1.57 -1.69
N HIS A 423 28.34 2.49 -1.78
CA HIS A 423 28.41 3.75 -2.52
C HIS A 423 27.87 4.93 -1.71
N ASP A 424 28.09 6.15 -2.20
CA ASP A 424 27.53 7.38 -1.61
C ASP A 424 26.10 7.68 -2.11
N LEU A 425 25.47 8.70 -1.53
CA LEU A 425 24.10 9.09 -1.90
C LEU A 425 23.98 9.57 -3.36
N GLU A 426 25.01 10.22 -3.89
CA GLU A 426 24.97 10.79 -5.24
C GLU A 426 25.03 9.68 -6.30
N TYR A 427 25.77 8.60 -6.06
CA TYR A 427 25.69 7.37 -6.85
C TYR A 427 24.25 6.86 -6.94
N TYR A 428 23.55 6.72 -5.81
CA TYR A 428 22.18 6.20 -5.79
C TYR A 428 21.18 7.12 -6.47
N LYS A 429 21.33 8.44 -6.34
CA LYS A 429 20.52 9.42 -7.07
C LYS A 429 20.76 9.41 -8.58
N ALA A 430 21.94 9.01 -9.02
CA ALA A 430 22.32 8.98 -10.42
C ALA A 430 21.79 7.74 -11.18
N LEU A 431 21.32 6.71 -10.48
CA LEU A 431 20.75 5.51 -11.11
C LEU A 431 19.53 5.86 -11.98
N LYS A 432 19.43 5.20 -13.14
CA LYS A 432 18.37 5.40 -14.13
C LYS A 432 17.80 4.05 -14.55
N PHE A 433 16.48 3.98 -14.67
CA PHE A 433 15.76 2.75 -15.01
C PHE A 433 14.84 2.97 -16.22
N PRO A 434 15.36 3.30 -17.40
CA PRO A 434 14.54 3.69 -18.56
C PRO A 434 13.57 2.60 -19.05
N TYR A 435 13.81 1.35 -18.67
CA TYR A 435 13.00 0.19 -19.02
C TYR A 435 12.19 -0.39 -17.85
N ALA A 436 12.13 0.33 -16.72
CA ALA A 436 11.30 -0.12 -15.62
C ALA A 436 9.81 -0.13 -16.05
N PRO A 437 9.04 -1.18 -15.69
CA PRO A 437 7.61 -1.21 -15.88
C PRO A 437 6.93 0.05 -15.33
N GLY A 438 5.93 0.57 -16.04
CA GLY A 438 5.26 1.84 -15.74
C GLY A 438 5.78 3.05 -16.53
N ILE A 439 6.99 2.97 -17.11
CA ILE A 439 7.52 4.01 -18.00
C ILE A 439 7.00 3.76 -19.42
N GLY A 440 5.74 4.14 -19.68
CA GLY A 440 5.10 3.97 -20.98
C GLY A 440 3.74 4.65 -21.07
N GLY A 441 3.73 5.87 -21.63
CA GLY A 441 2.57 6.53 -22.25
C GLY A 441 1.29 6.65 -21.43
N ASN A 442 1.29 7.52 -20.41
CA ASN A 442 0.14 8.35 -19.95
C ASN A 442 0.41 8.97 -18.55
N LEU A 443 1.62 9.51 -18.33
CA LEU A 443 1.88 10.48 -17.25
C LEU A 443 2.51 11.73 -17.85
#